data_AF-A0A5D4TCZ8-F1
#
_entry.id   AF-A0A5D4TCZ8-F1
#
_cell.length_a   1.000
_cell.length_b   1.000
_cell.length_c   1.000
_cell.angle_alpha   90.00
_cell.angle_beta   90.00
_cell.angle_gamma   90.00
#
_symmetry.space_group_name_H-M   'P 1'
#
loop_
_entity.id
_entity.type
_entity.pdbx_description
1 polymer ?
#
loop_
_entity_poly.entity_id
_entity_poly.type
_entity_poly.pdbx_seq_one_letter_code
_entity_poly.pdbx_strand_id
1 'polypeptide(L)' 'MSKRNGPMEDVKKQYVRMALESGNMSFIARKTGVNKSTLANWVKQYRDDIEEDMRREGVLPLSKTSS' A
#
# COMPACT_ATOMS: atom_id res chain seq x y z
N MET A 1 13.22 15.10 13.26
CA MET A 1 12.47 14.36 14.30
C MET A 1 12.18 12.98 13.77
N SER A 2 12.77 11.93 14.34
CA SER A 2 12.47 10.55 13.93
C SER A 2 11.06 10.22 14.38
N LYS A 3 10.09 10.36 13.46
CA LYS A 3 8.71 9.95 13.68
C LYS A 3 8.77 8.44 13.85
N ARG A 4 8.71 7.98 15.10
CA ARG A 4 8.58 6.56 15.45
C ARG A 4 7.18 6.16 15.02
N ASN A 5 7.02 6.00 13.71
CA ASN A 5 5.86 5.37 13.13
C ASN A 5 5.77 4.00 13.81
N GLY A 6 4.73 3.79 14.61
CA GLY A 6 4.64 2.58 15.42
C GLY A 6 4.57 1.34 14.51
N PRO A 7 4.72 0.12 15.06
CA PRO A 7 4.62 -1.13 14.29
C PRO A 7 3.31 -1.24 13.48
N MET A 8 2.30 -0.48 13.88
CA MET A 8 0.99 -0.35 13.24
C MET A 8 1.06 0.37 11.89
N GLU A 9 1.95 1.35 11.72
CA GLU A 9 2.07 2.12 10.49
C GLU A 9 2.84 1.35 9.42
N ASP A 10 3.90 0.64 9.79
CA ASP A 10 4.59 -0.29 8.89
C ASP A 10 3.64 -1.36 8.34
N VAL A 11 2.77 -1.92 9.20
CA VAL A 11 1.75 -2.89 8.75
C VAL A 11 0.78 -2.27 7.75
N LYS A 12 0.30 -1.04 7.99
CA LYS A 12 -0.59 -0.34 7.05
C LYS A 12 0.09 -0.12 5.71
N LYS A 13 1.33 0.38 5.73
CA LYS A 13 2.16 0.63 4.55
C LYS A 13 2.39 -0.65 3.75
N GLN A 14 2.70 -1.77 4.43
CA GLN A 14 2.86 -3.07 3.81
C GLN A 14 1.58 -3.55 3.11
N TYR A 15 0.41 -3.33 3.73
CA TYR A 15 -0.86 -3.73 3.11
C TYR A 15 -1.22 -2.87 1.89
N VAL A 16 -0.90 -1.57 1.95
CA VAL A 16 -1.04 -0.65 0.82
C VAL A 16 -0.13 -1.08 -0.33
N ARG A 17 1.13 -1.39 -0.04
CA ARG A 17 2.10 -1.89 -1.03
C ARG A 17 1.59 -3.15 -1.72
N MET A 18 1.18 -4.17 -0.95
CA MET A 18 0.61 -5.40 -1.53
C MET A 18 -0.62 -5.13 -2.40
N ALA A 19 -1.45 -4.15 -2.04
CA ALA A 19 -2.63 -3.79 -2.82
C ALA A 19 -2.29 -3.09 -4.13
N LEU A 20 -1.28 -2.22 -4.14
CA LEU A 20 -0.76 -1.55 -5.33
C LEU A 20 0.01 -2.53 -6.24
N GLU A 21 0.82 -3.41 -5.65
CA GLU A 21 1.55 -4.48 -6.34
C GLU A 21 0.59 -5.47 -6.98
N SER A 22 -0.47 -5.90 -6.29
CA SER A 22 -1.42 -6.87 -6.83
C SER A 22 -2.45 -6.25 -7.78
N GLY A 23 -2.64 -4.93 -7.76
CA GLY A 23 -3.74 -4.24 -8.45
C GLY A 23 -5.13 -4.60 -7.94
N ASN A 24 -5.26 -5.43 -6.89
CA ASN A 24 -6.52 -5.95 -6.38
C ASN A 24 -6.69 -5.71 -4.87
N MET A 25 -7.21 -4.52 -4.53
CA MET A 25 -7.47 -4.15 -3.14
C MET A 25 -8.48 -5.07 -2.45
N SER A 26 -9.49 -5.57 -3.17
CA SER A 26 -10.51 -6.44 -2.60
C SER A 26 -9.93 -7.78 -2.12
N PHE A 27 -8.98 -8.33 -2.88
CA PHE A 27 -8.28 -9.54 -2.51
C PHE A 27 -7.39 -9.32 -1.29
N ILE A 28 -6.59 -8.24 -1.28
CA ILE A 28 -5.69 -7.94 -0.16
C ILE A 28 -6.46 -7.66 1.14
N ALA A 29 -7.56 -6.91 1.08
CA ALA A 29 -8.44 -6.69 2.22
C ALA A 29 -8.93 -8.02 2.83
N ARG A 30 -9.42 -8.94 2.00
CA ARG A 30 -9.90 -10.26 2.44
C ARG A 30 -8.76 -11.12 2.99
N LYS A 31 -7.59 -11.10 2.35
CA LYS A 31 -6.41 -11.87 2.76
C LYS A 31 -5.84 -11.41 4.11
N THR A 32 -5.87 -10.09 4.35
CA THR A 32 -5.33 -9.48 5.57
C THR A 32 -6.35 -9.36 6.70
N GLY A 33 -7.63 -9.69 6.44
CA GLY A 33 -8.71 -9.50 7.40
C GLY A 33 -9.09 -8.04 7.65
N VAL A 34 -8.60 -7.12 6.81
CA VAL A 34 -8.90 -5.68 6.92
C VAL A 34 -10.13 -5.35 6.09
N ASN A 35 -10.98 -4.48 6.64
CA ASN A 35 -12.15 -4.01 5.90
C ASN A 35 -11.72 -3.22 4.64
N LYS A 36 -12.40 -3.43 3.50
CA LYS A 36 -12.06 -2.78 2.23
C LYS A 36 -12.02 -1.25 2.36
N SER A 37 -12.97 -0.67 3.09
CA SER A 37 -13.02 0.79 3.32
C SER A 37 -11.82 1.29 4.11
N THR A 38 -11.35 0.50 5.08
CA THR A 38 -10.16 0.80 5.87
C THR A 38 -8.90 0.76 5.00
N LEU A 39 -8.74 -0.30 4.20
CA LEU A 39 -7.62 -0.41 3.27
C LEU A 39 -7.62 0.71 2.23
N ALA A 40 -8.78 1.06 1.68
CA ALA A 40 -8.91 2.17 0.72
C ALA A 40 -8.48 3.52 1.35
N ASN A 41 -8.83 3.74 2.62
CA ASN A 41 -8.39 4.94 3.34
C ASN A 41 -6.87 4.96 3.55
N TRP A 42 -6.26 3.81 3.88
CA TRP A 42 -4.81 3.71 4.00
C TRP A 42 -4.11 3.89 2.66
N VAL A 43 -4.66 3.33 1.57
CA VAL A 43 -4.13 3.57 0.23
C VAL A 43 -4.15 5.08 -0.05
N LYS A 44 -5.26 5.79 0.20
CA LYS A 44 -5.27 7.25 -0.01
C LYS A 44 -4.21 7.99 0.81
N GLN A 45 -3.93 7.55 2.04
CA GLN A 45 -2.97 8.20 2.92
C GLN A 45 -1.51 7.88 2.57
N TYR A 46 -1.22 6.64 2.17
CA TYR A 46 0.16 6.15 1.99
C TYR A 46 0.54 5.89 0.54
N ARG A 47 -0.40 6.02 -0.42
CA ARG A 47 -0.14 5.71 -1.84
C ARG A 47 1.06 6.46 -2.40
N ASP A 48 1.20 7.75 -2.11
CA ASP A 48 2.31 8.57 -2.62
C ASP A 48 3.67 8.12 -2.05
N ASP A 49 3.75 7.96 -0.73
CA ASP A 49 4.93 7.46 -0.02
C ASP A 49 5.35 6.07 -0.50
N ILE A 50 4.39 5.16 -0.70
CA ILE A 50 4.63 3.80 -1.17
C ILE A 50 4.97 3.77 -2.66
N GLU A 51 4.32 4.57 -3.51
CA GLU A 51 4.69 4.66 -4.92
C GLU A 51 6.11 5.24 -5.09
N GLU A 52 6.51 6.19 -4.26
CA GLU A 52 7.88 6.70 -4.25
C GLU A 52 8.88 5.64 -3.79
N ASP A 53 8.59 4.91 -2.72
CA ASP A 53 9.43 3.82 -2.20
C ASP A 53 9.60 2.71 -3.25
N MET A 54 8.48 2.25 -3.82
CA MET A 54 8.46 1.26 -4.91
C MET A 54 9.28 1.76 -6.12
N ARG A 55 9.15 3.04 -6.49
CA ARG A 55 9.95 3.64 -7.57
C ARG A 55 11.45 3.65 -7.25
N ARG A 56 11.85 3.91 -6.00
CA ARG A 56 13.26 3.87 -5.56
C ARG A 56 13.81 2.44 -5.61
N GLU A 57 12.99 1.45 -5.29
CA GLU A 57 13.33 0.02 -5.39
C GLU A 57 13.29 -0.53 -6.84
N GLY A 58 12.78 0.25 -7.80
CA GLY A 58 12.61 -0.20 -9.20
C GLY A 58 11.39 -1.10 -9.42
N VAL A 59 10.48 -1.18 -8.45
CA VAL A 59 9.21 -1.92 -8.53
C VAL A 59 8.13 -0.96 -9.03
N LEU A 60 7.53 -1.21 -10.19
CA LEU A 60 6.42 -0.38 -10.68
C LEU A 60 5.08 -0.95 -10.20
N PRO A 61 4.15 -0.12 -9.68
CA PRO A 61 2.82 -0.59 -9.35
C PRO A 61 2.10 -1.05 -10.63
N LEU A 62 1.47 -2.23 -10.57
CA LEU A 62 0.71 -2.82 -11.70
C LEU A 62 -0.40 -1.90 -12.24
N SER A 63 -0.77 -0.86 -11.50
CA SER A 63 -1.76 0.14 -11.94
C SER A 63 -1.28 1.01 -13.11
N LYS A 64 0.01 1.00 -13.48
CA LYS A 64 0.57 1.83 -14.57
C LYS A 64 1.12 1.04 -15.76
N THR A 65 0.93 -0.29 -15.82
CA THR A 65 1.53 -1.13 -16.87
C THR A 65 0.71 -1.26 -18.16
N SER A 66 -0.43 -0.59 -18.28
CA SER A 66 -1.14 -0.43 -19.56
C SER A 66 -0.64 0.84 -20.23
N SER A 67 0.40 0.70 -21.06
CA SER A 67 0.79 1.66 -22.09
C SER A 67 0.38 1.16 -23.46
#